data_AF-A0A7X6ZVW1-F1
#
_entry.id   AF-A0A7X6ZVW1-F1
#
_cell.length_a   1.000
_cell.length_b   1.000
_cell.length_c   1.000
_cell.angle_alpha   90.00
_cell.angle_beta   90.00
_cell.angle_gamma   90.00
#
_symmetry.space_group_name_H-M   'P 1'
#
loop_
_entity.id
_entity.type
_entity.pdbx_description
1 polymer ?
#
loop_
_entity_poly.entity_id
_entity_poly.type
_entity_poly.pdbx_seq_one_letter_code
_entity_poly.pdbx_strand_id
1 'polypeptide(L)'
;MALADLVKISNYYGCKEDVVLAGGGNTSYKDKDNLYIKASGTTLATITDSGFVKMNRQKLNDIMTKKYSSDFQSRETEVLHDLMNAREQTELSKRPSVETTLHNLFPQHYVVHTHPAMVNGLTCSKEGEHYAKEIFGNSAVWIEVTMPGYVLAKEVEEKLNCYKRDNCKTANILLLENHGLFVAADSTDEIKRLMDYVFEKIKENISHYPNFGTIETDADIDYISGKIANTISDRTCKVIHLNNIQIKALTENKQAFADVNYAFTPDHMVYYKHTPLFLDNISDIDLSVKTYKETFGFTPKIIAVAGVGAFAVGNDEKDAQTAKALFLDAVKISVYAKSFGGGRFMPDWLVNYINNWEAETYRKGVGENK
;
A
#
# COMPACT_ATOMS: atom_id res chain seq x y z
N MET A 1 23.43 -2.11 18.40
CA MET A 1 23.26 -0.70 17.97
C MET A 1 22.43 -0.66 16.68
N ALA A 2 22.94 -1.11 15.53
CA ALA A 2 22.22 -0.99 14.25
C ALA A 2 20.82 -1.64 14.16
N LEU A 3 20.63 -2.88 14.62
CA LEU A 3 19.30 -3.52 14.63
C LEU A 3 18.31 -2.83 15.59
N ALA A 4 18.81 -2.29 16.71
CA ALA A 4 17.98 -1.52 17.63
C ALA A 4 17.54 -0.19 17.00
N ASP A 5 18.39 0.43 16.18
CA ASP A 5 18.04 1.64 15.44
C ASP A 5 17.04 1.34 14.31
N LEU A 6 17.14 0.16 13.68
CA LEU A 6 16.11 -0.34 12.76
C LEU A 6 14.76 -0.45 13.49
N VAL A 7 14.69 -1.12 14.64
CA VAL A 7 13.46 -1.22 15.45
C VAL A 7 12.88 0.17 15.76
N LYS A 8 13.72 1.12 16.18
CA LYS A 8 13.27 2.49 16.49
C LYS A 8 12.68 3.20 15.27
N ILE A 9 13.33 3.13 14.11
CA ILE A 9 12.82 3.81 12.90
C ILE A 9 11.56 3.13 12.36
N SER A 10 11.46 1.80 12.48
CA SER A 10 10.25 1.05 12.16
C SER A 10 9.08 1.49 13.01
N ASN A 11 9.25 1.54 14.34
CA ASN A 11 8.19 1.98 15.25
C ASN A 11 7.83 3.46 15.00
N TYR A 12 8.83 4.32 14.76
CA TYR A 12 8.63 5.74 14.49
C TYR A 12 7.69 6.01 13.30
N TYR A 13 7.86 5.29 12.20
CA TYR A 13 6.96 5.41 11.04
C TYR A 13 5.71 4.55 11.16
N GLY A 14 5.80 3.37 11.77
CA GLY A 14 4.67 2.47 11.96
C GLY A 14 3.58 3.03 12.88
N CYS A 15 3.91 3.91 13.82
CA CYS A 15 2.94 4.60 14.65
C CYS A 15 2.25 5.79 13.97
N LYS A 16 2.60 6.13 12.72
CA LYS A 16 2.02 7.24 11.97
C LYS A 16 1.10 6.71 10.88
N GLU A 17 -0.21 6.78 11.12
CA GLU A 17 -1.22 6.29 10.17
C GLU A 17 -1.15 7.01 8.81
N ASP A 18 -0.70 8.27 8.75
CA ASP A 18 -0.51 8.98 7.47
C ASP A 18 0.71 8.51 6.66
N VAL A 19 1.52 7.59 7.21
CA VAL A 19 2.76 7.08 6.59
C VAL A 19 2.67 5.58 6.32
N VAL A 20 2.18 4.82 7.31
CA VAL A 20 1.98 3.37 7.20
C VAL A 20 0.59 3.03 7.74
N LEU A 21 -0.21 2.38 6.89
CA LEU A 21 -1.54 1.90 7.26
C LEU A 21 -1.57 0.37 7.35
N ALA A 22 -2.37 -0.12 8.30
CA ALA A 22 -2.59 -1.55 8.52
C ALA A 22 -1.28 -2.36 8.59
N GLY A 23 -1.11 -3.36 7.73
CA GLY A 23 0.09 -4.18 7.63
C GLY A 23 1.11 -3.69 6.59
N GLY A 24 0.89 -2.52 5.98
CA GLY A 24 1.70 -1.94 4.91
C GLY A 24 3.13 -1.57 5.34
N GLY A 25 3.93 -1.14 4.36
CA GLY A 25 5.31 -0.71 4.53
C GLY A 25 6.27 -1.79 5.06
N ASN A 26 7.56 -1.56 4.88
CA ASN A 26 8.59 -2.42 5.45
C ASN A 26 9.93 -1.70 5.56
N THR A 27 10.80 -2.26 6.40
CA THR A 27 12.08 -1.64 6.74
C THR A 27 13.14 -2.72 6.81
N SER A 28 14.36 -2.36 6.43
CA SER A 28 15.50 -3.26 6.53
C SER A 28 16.78 -2.58 6.97
N TYR A 29 17.68 -3.37 7.54
CA TYR A 29 19.08 -3.03 7.76
C TYR A 29 19.99 -4.04 7.07
N LYS A 30 21.12 -3.60 6.54
CA LYS A 30 22.16 -4.46 5.95
C LYS A 30 23.46 -4.33 6.71
N ASP A 31 24.06 -5.46 7.03
CA ASP A 31 25.49 -5.54 7.30
C ASP A 31 26.23 -6.02 6.03
N LYS A 32 27.50 -6.42 6.19
CA LYS A 32 28.32 -6.90 5.07
C LYS A 32 27.69 -8.09 4.36
N ASP A 33 27.21 -9.07 5.12
CA ASP A 33 26.84 -10.39 4.60
C ASP A 33 25.32 -10.64 4.66
N ASN A 34 24.59 -9.85 5.48
CA ASN A 34 23.20 -10.10 5.82
C ASN A 34 22.30 -8.88 5.62
N LEU A 35 21.05 -9.16 5.27
CA LEU A 35 19.93 -8.23 5.27
C LEU A 35 18.94 -8.67 6.36
N TYR A 36 18.58 -7.76 7.26
CA TYR A 36 17.55 -7.94 8.27
C TYR A 36 16.30 -7.21 7.78
N ILE A 37 15.26 -7.95 7.41
CA ILE A 37 14.04 -7.42 6.77
C ILE A 37 12.81 -7.77 7.61
N LYS A 38 11.82 -6.86 7.65
CA LYS A 38 10.52 -7.10 8.30
C LYS A 38 9.93 -8.45 7.85
N ALA A 39 9.48 -9.26 8.80
CA ALA A 39 8.72 -10.48 8.52
C ALA A 39 7.31 -10.15 8.01
N SER A 40 6.81 -10.97 7.09
CA SER A 40 5.43 -10.88 6.62
C SER A 40 4.45 -11.11 7.78
N GLY A 41 3.44 -10.24 7.91
CA GLY A 41 2.43 -10.33 8.99
C GLY A 41 2.79 -9.65 10.31
N THR A 42 3.96 -9.01 10.39
CA THR A 42 4.39 -8.21 11.56
C THR A 42 4.04 -6.74 11.35
N THR A 43 3.55 -6.05 12.39
CA THR A 43 3.22 -4.61 12.32
C THR A 43 4.45 -3.77 12.66
N LEU A 44 4.75 -2.74 11.85
CA LEU A 44 5.91 -1.87 12.08
C LEU A 44 5.81 -1.06 13.38
N ALA A 45 4.61 -0.67 13.81
CA ALA A 45 4.39 0.13 15.01
C ALA A 45 4.90 -0.53 16.31
N THR A 46 4.86 -1.86 16.36
CA THR A 46 5.16 -2.66 17.54
C THR A 46 6.23 -3.70 17.26
N ILE A 47 7.05 -3.50 16.21
CA ILE A 47 8.04 -4.51 15.82
C ILE A 47 9.17 -4.55 16.85
N THR A 48 9.63 -5.76 17.15
CA THR A 48 10.82 -6.01 17.96
C THR A 48 11.89 -6.67 17.08
N ASP A 49 13.07 -6.92 17.64
CA ASP A 49 14.16 -7.65 16.98
C ASP A 49 13.70 -8.99 16.35
N SER A 50 12.84 -9.75 17.06
CA SER A 50 12.27 -11.01 16.60
C SER A 50 11.36 -10.87 15.37
N GLY A 51 10.86 -9.66 15.09
CA GLY A 51 10.06 -9.35 13.92
C GLY A 51 10.85 -9.21 12.62
N PHE A 52 12.19 -9.26 12.68
CA PHE A 52 13.05 -9.24 11.51
C PHE A 52 13.53 -10.66 11.16
N VAL A 53 13.67 -10.90 9.86
CA VAL A 53 14.23 -12.12 9.26
C VAL A 53 15.62 -11.79 8.78
N LYS A 54 16.61 -12.55 9.23
CA LYS A 54 18.00 -12.46 8.76
C LYS A 54 18.16 -13.25 7.46
N MET A 55 18.57 -12.55 6.40
CA MET A 55 18.69 -13.06 5.04
C MET A 55 20.15 -12.96 4.57
N ASN A 56 20.61 -13.97 3.85
CA ASN A 56 21.94 -14.04 3.26
C ASN A 56 22.01 -13.20 1.97
N ARG A 57 22.84 -12.16 1.94
CA ARG A 57 22.90 -11.23 0.81
C ARG A 57 23.48 -11.85 -0.45
N GLN A 58 24.42 -12.79 -0.34
CA GLN A 58 24.95 -13.48 -1.51
C GLN A 58 23.84 -14.26 -2.21
N LYS A 59 23.04 -15.04 -1.48
CA LYS A 59 21.89 -15.75 -2.04
C LYS A 59 20.84 -14.80 -2.64
N LEU A 60 20.61 -13.64 -2.02
CA LEU A 60 19.71 -12.62 -2.59
C LEU A 60 20.26 -12.04 -3.91
N ASN A 61 21.57 -11.85 -4.03
CA ASN A 61 22.19 -11.42 -5.28
C ASN A 61 22.09 -12.52 -6.35
N ASP A 62 22.21 -13.79 -5.97
CA ASP A 62 22.07 -14.92 -6.89
C ASP A 62 20.67 -14.96 -7.53
N ILE A 63 19.61 -14.61 -6.79
CA ILE A 63 18.24 -14.47 -7.33
C ILE A 63 18.20 -13.47 -8.49
N MET A 64 18.91 -12.34 -8.39
CA MET A 64 18.89 -11.29 -9.42
C MET A 64 19.63 -11.67 -10.70
N THR A 65 20.52 -12.66 -10.62
CA THR A 65 21.35 -13.15 -11.75
C THR A 65 20.89 -14.49 -12.32
N LYS A 66 20.10 -15.25 -11.57
CA LYS A 66 19.52 -16.52 -12.00
C LYS A 66 18.48 -16.29 -13.10
N LYS A 67 18.49 -17.17 -14.10
CA LYS A 67 17.45 -17.24 -15.12
C LYS A 67 16.34 -18.16 -14.62
N TYR A 68 15.13 -17.62 -14.53
CA TYR A 68 13.93 -18.36 -14.15
C TYR A 68 13.09 -18.76 -15.36
N SER A 69 12.07 -19.57 -15.13
CA SER A 69 11.08 -19.95 -16.14
C SER A 69 10.47 -18.74 -16.85
N SER A 70 10.14 -18.91 -18.14
CA SER A 70 9.35 -17.93 -18.89
C SER A 70 7.86 -17.99 -18.54
N ASP A 71 7.39 -19.16 -18.08
CA ASP A 71 6.04 -19.30 -17.54
C ASP A 71 5.92 -18.54 -16.23
N PHE A 72 4.87 -17.75 -16.12
CA PHE A 72 4.66 -16.83 -15.02
C PHE A 72 4.53 -17.55 -13.67
N GLN A 73 3.64 -18.55 -13.58
CA GLN A 73 3.33 -19.20 -12.32
C GLN A 73 4.52 -20.02 -11.80
N SER A 74 5.23 -20.67 -12.73
CA SER A 74 6.46 -21.40 -12.45
C SER A 74 7.56 -20.45 -11.98
N ARG A 75 7.74 -19.30 -12.63
CA ARG A 75 8.71 -18.27 -12.22
C ARG A 75 8.48 -17.78 -10.79
N GLU A 76 7.26 -17.39 -10.44
CA GLU A 76 6.96 -16.91 -9.10
C GLU A 76 7.24 -17.97 -8.03
N THR A 77 6.93 -19.23 -8.32
CA THR A 77 7.20 -20.37 -7.43
C THR A 77 8.71 -20.57 -7.23
N GLU A 78 9.48 -20.54 -8.32
CA GLU A 78 10.94 -20.69 -8.28
C GLU A 78 11.62 -19.53 -7.53
N VAL A 79 11.20 -18.29 -7.78
CA VAL A 79 11.72 -17.09 -7.11
C VAL A 79 11.39 -17.13 -5.62
N LEU A 80 10.14 -17.46 -5.26
CA LEU A 80 9.73 -17.57 -3.87
C LEU A 80 10.53 -18.67 -3.15
N HIS A 81 10.76 -19.81 -3.79
CA HIS A 81 11.58 -20.88 -3.24
C HIS A 81 13.01 -20.41 -2.95
N ASP A 82 13.64 -19.70 -3.88
CA ASP A 82 15.00 -19.18 -3.67
C ASP A 82 15.03 -18.08 -2.60
N LEU A 83 14.02 -17.20 -2.57
CA LEU A 83 13.86 -16.20 -1.51
C LEU A 83 13.75 -16.86 -0.13
N MET A 84 12.96 -17.93 -0.02
CA MET A 84 12.83 -18.69 1.23
C MET A 84 14.13 -19.42 1.60
N ASN A 85 14.93 -19.84 0.63
CA ASN A 85 16.25 -20.46 0.85
C ASN A 85 17.36 -19.45 1.15
N ALA A 86 17.11 -18.16 0.91
CA ALA A 86 18.02 -17.08 1.27
C ALA A 86 17.98 -16.74 2.77
N ARG A 87 17.04 -17.26 3.54
CA ARG A 87 17.02 -17.12 5.01
C ARG A 87 18.24 -17.81 5.64
N GLU A 88 18.75 -17.22 6.72
CA GLU A 88 19.71 -17.89 7.59
C GLU A 88 19.04 -19.05 8.34
N GLN A 89 19.83 -20.05 8.76
CA GLN A 89 19.30 -21.30 9.36
C GLN A 89 18.45 -21.05 10.62
N THR A 90 18.74 -19.97 11.36
CA THR A 90 17.99 -19.58 12.56
C THR A 90 16.61 -19.01 12.26
N GLU A 91 16.30 -18.72 10.99
CA GLU A 91 15.13 -17.94 10.59
C GLU A 91 14.11 -18.74 9.77
N LEU A 92 14.29 -20.06 9.64
CA LEU A 92 13.47 -20.91 8.76
C LEU A 92 11.98 -20.98 9.15
N SER A 93 11.60 -20.57 10.35
CA SER A 93 10.21 -20.46 10.80
C SER A 93 9.51 -19.17 10.36
N LYS A 94 10.25 -18.16 9.90
CA LYS A 94 9.71 -16.84 9.53
C LYS A 94 9.62 -16.69 8.02
N ARG A 95 8.57 -16.03 7.55
CA ARG A 95 8.46 -15.61 6.15
C ARG A 95 8.92 -14.14 6.01
N PRO A 96 9.93 -13.82 5.18
CA PRO A 96 10.38 -12.45 4.99
C PRO A 96 9.35 -11.63 4.19
N SER A 97 9.50 -10.31 4.13
CA SER A 97 8.73 -9.47 3.20
C SER A 97 8.92 -9.96 1.76
N VAL A 98 7.88 -9.90 0.94
CA VAL A 98 7.97 -10.23 -0.49
C VAL A 98 8.80 -9.22 -1.28
N GLU A 99 9.02 -8.04 -0.71
CA GLU A 99 9.82 -6.95 -1.28
C GLU A 99 11.29 -7.03 -0.87
N THR A 100 11.72 -8.13 -0.23
CA THR A 100 13.10 -8.31 0.25
C THR A 100 14.16 -8.08 -0.82
N THR A 101 13.90 -8.49 -2.06
CA THR A 101 14.84 -8.27 -3.18
C THR A 101 15.04 -6.78 -3.45
N LEU A 102 13.98 -5.97 -3.41
CA LEU A 102 14.06 -4.51 -3.58
C LEU A 102 14.94 -3.87 -2.51
N HIS A 103 14.80 -4.27 -1.25
CA HIS A 103 15.64 -3.78 -0.15
C HIS A 103 17.12 -4.08 -0.33
N ASN A 104 17.45 -5.21 -0.97
CA ASN A 104 18.83 -5.63 -1.21
C ASN A 104 19.51 -4.87 -2.36
N LEU A 105 18.72 -4.30 -3.29
CA LEU A 105 19.26 -3.52 -4.44
C LEU A 105 19.92 -2.21 -4.00
N PHE A 106 19.44 -1.61 -2.93
CA PHE A 106 20.05 -0.41 -2.35
C PHE A 106 21.35 -0.80 -1.62
N PRO A 107 22.51 -0.19 -1.94
CA PRO A 107 23.76 -0.48 -1.23
C PRO A 107 23.81 0.12 0.19
N GLN A 108 23.01 1.16 0.48
CA GLN A 108 23.00 1.85 1.77
C GLN A 108 22.49 0.96 2.91
N HIS A 109 22.97 1.15 4.13
CA HIS A 109 22.65 0.26 5.25
C HIS A 109 21.15 0.13 5.57
N TYR A 110 20.41 1.24 5.64
CA TYR A 110 18.99 1.25 5.99
C TYR A 110 18.13 1.53 4.78
N VAL A 111 16.98 0.85 4.70
CA VAL A 111 15.95 1.11 3.69
C VAL A 111 14.60 1.12 4.39
N VAL A 112 13.82 2.15 4.14
CA VAL A 112 12.46 2.33 4.64
C VAL A 112 11.53 2.51 3.45
N HIS A 113 10.53 1.64 3.38
CA HIS A 113 9.46 1.67 2.40
C HIS A 113 8.13 1.91 3.10
N THR A 114 7.40 2.91 2.61
CA THR A 114 6.13 3.36 3.22
C THR A 114 5.16 3.81 2.14
N HIS A 115 3.89 3.99 2.49
CA HIS A 115 2.83 4.37 1.54
C HIS A 115 2.05 5.61 2.01
N PRO A 116 2.71 6.77 2.23
CA PRO A 116 2.02 7.94 2.75
C PRO A 116 1.00 8.45 1.74
N ALA A 117 -0.23 8.74 2.19
CA ALA A 117 -1.31 9.21 1.31
C ALA A 117 -0.90 10.43 0.45
N MET A 118 -0.10 11.33 1.04
CA MET A 118 0.43 12.53 0.35
C MET A 118 1.39 12.18 -0.78
N VAL A 119 2.28 11.21 -0.56
CA VAL A 119 3.19 10.70 -1.59
C VAL A 119 2.41 9.95 -2.65
N ASN A 120 1.43 9.13 -2.23
CA ASN A 120 0.52 8.45 -3.16
C ASN A 120 -0.38 9.40 -3.92
N GLY A 121 -0.65 10.60 -3.40
CA GLY A 121 -1.21 11.70 -4.16
C GLY A 121 -0.40 12.00 -5.43
N LEU A 122 0.93 11.99 -5.35
CA LEU A 122 1.81 12.14 -6.51
C LEU A 122 1.95 10.84 -7.31
N THR A 123 2.23 9.71 -6.65
CA THR A 123 2.55 8.45 -7.36
C THR A 123 1.33 7.77 -7.99
N CYS A 124 0.12 8.12 -7.56
CA CYS A 124 -1.14 7.64 -8.13
C CYS A 124 -1.82 8.73 -8.98
N SER A 125 -1.06 9.68 -9.53
CA SER A 125 -1.58 10.75 -10.37
C SER A 125 -1.33 10.51 -11.85
N LYS A 126 -2.22 11.03 -12.71
CA LYS A 126 -2.12 10.91 -14.16
C LYS A 126 -0.85 11.53 -14.73
N GLU A 127 -0.35 12.61 -14.12
CA GLU A 127 0.89 13.30 -14.49
C GLU A 127 1.99 13.13 -13.43
N GLY A 128 1.89 12.09 -12.59
CA GLY A 128 2.76 11.88 -11.43
C GLY A 128 4.26 11.86 -11.76
N GLU A 129 4.66 11.17 -12.83
CA GLU A 129 6.07 11.12 -13.26
C GLU A 129 6.61 12.50 -13.66
N HIS A 130 5.80 13.28 -14.38
CA HIS A 130 6.17 14.62 -14.82
C HIS A 130 6.41 15.53 -13.61
N TYR A 131 5.45 15.60 -12.70
CA TYR A 131 5.59 16.39 -11.47
C TYR A 131 6.70 15.86 -10.57
N ALA A 132 6.90 14.55 -10.46
CA ALA A 132 8.01 13.98 -9.69
C ALA A 132 9.37 14.46 -10.24
N LYS A 133 9.51 14.52 -11.57
CA LYS A 133 10.71 15.06 -12.22
C LYS A 133 10.87 16.56 -11.97
N GLU A 134 9.80 17.34 -12.00
CA GLU A 134 9.87 18.78 -11.70
C GLU A 134 10.25 19.06 -10.23
N ILE A 135 9.63 18.33 -9.29
CA ILE A 135 9.80 18.52 -7.86
C ILE A 135 11.19 18.04 -7.38
N PHE A 136 11.61 16.86 -7.83
CA PHE A 136 12.81 16.20 -7.31
C PHE A 136 14.00 16.27 -8.25
N GLY A 137 13.81 16.55 -9.54
CA GLY A 137 14.85 16.46 -10.56
C GLY A 137 15.57 15.11 -10.48
N ASN A 138 16.89 15.16 -10.31
CA ASN A 138 17.72 13.96 -10.17
C ASN A 138 17.84 13.49 -8.71
N SER A 139 16.98 13.91 -7.79
CA SER A 139 17.05 13.49 -6.37
C SER A 139 16.26 12.21 -6.08
N ALA A 140 15.33 11.85 -6.96
CA ALA A 140 14.52 10.64 -6.87
C ALA A 140 14.51 9.86 -8.19
N VAL A 141 14.35 8.54 -8.10
CA VAL A 141 14.12 7.66 -9.25
C VAL A 141 12.63 7.34 -9.32
N TRP A 142 12.01 7.53 -10.48
CA TRP A 142 10.64 7.08 -10.73
C TRP A 142 10.64 5.70 -11.37
N ILE A 143 9.74 4.84 -10.93
CA ILE A 143 9.49 3.51 -11.50
C ILE A 143 8.03 3.45 -11.90
N GLU A 144 7.82 3.19 -13.19
CA GLU A 144 6.51 3.00 -13.78
C GLU A 144 5.80 1.77 -13.22
N VAL A 145 4.48 1.75 -13.33
CA VAL A 145 3.67 0.62 -12.86
C VAL A 145 4.10 -0.67 -13.55
N THR A 146 4.50 -1.66 -12.74
CA THR A 146 4.93 -2.97 -13.22
C THR A 146 4.53 -4.07 -12.24
N MET A 147 4.71 -5.31 -12.67
CA MET A 147 4.33 -6.49 -11.93
C MET A 147 5.19 -6.63 -10.66
N PRO A 148 4.60 -6.65 -9.45
CA PRO A 148 5.35 -6.74 -8.21
C PRO A 148 6.10 -8.07 -8.12
N GLY A 149 7.07 -8.16 -7.21
CA GLY A 149 7.95 -9.32 -7.07
C GLY A 149 9.19 -9.22 -7.97
N TYR A 150 9.56 -10.32 -8.63
CA TYR A 150 10.83 -10.42 -9.36
C TYR A 150 10.94 -9.44 -10.53
N VAL A 151 9.86 -9.23 -11.28
CA VAL A 151 9.84 -8.35 -12.45
C VAL A 151 10.11 -6.90 -12.03
N LEU A 152 9.39 -6.41 -11.02
CA LEU A 152 9.66 -5.11 -10.41
C LEU A 152 11.10 -5.00 -9.91
N ALA A 153 11.65 -6.04 -9.27
CA ALA A 153 13.04 -6.01 -8.81
C ALA A 153 14.05 -5.86 -9.95
N LYS A 154 13.84 -6.49 -11.11
CA LYS A 154 14.69 -6.31 -12.29
C LYS A 154 14.57 -4.90 -12.87
N GLU A 155 13.36 -4.37 -12.99
CA GLU A 155 13.13 -2.99 -13.47
C GLU A 155 13.82 -1.97 -12.56
N VAL A 156 13.66 -2.12 -11.24
CA VAL A 156 14.31 -1.25 -10.25
C VAL A 156 15.82 -1.36 -10.32
N GLU A 157 16.39 -2.56 -10.46
CA GLU A 157 17.83 -2.75 -10.63
C GLU A 157 18.36 -1.99 -11.85
N GLU A 158 17.67 -2.10 -12.99
CA GLU A 158 18.03 -1.41 -14.23
C GLU A 158 17.97 0.12 -14.07
N LYS A 159 16.88 0.65 -13.51
CA LYS A 159 16.71 2.10 -13.28
C LYS A 159 17.72 2.66 -12.28
N LEU A 160 18.04 1.94 -11.20
CA LEU A 160 19.07 2.33 -10.24
C LEU A 160 20.47 2.32 -10.87
N ASN A 161 20.76 1.36 -11.74
CA ASN A 161 22.02 1.30 -12.48
C ASN A 161 22.16 2.45 -13.49
N CYS A 162 21.10 2.76 -14.25
CA CYS A 162 21.04 3.93 -15.12
C CYS A 162 21.29 5.22 -14.32
N TYR A 163 20.55 5.41 -13.24
CA TYR A 163 20.70 6.57 -12.36
C TYR A 163 22.13 6.73 -11.86
N LYS A 164 22.77 5.64 -11.41
CA LYS A 164 24.16 5.66 -10.93
C LYS A 164 25.15 6.07 -12.01
N ARG A 165 24.98 5.58 -13.24
CA ARG A 165 25.83 5.95 -14.38
C ARG A 165 25.68 7.43 -14.73
N ASP A 166 24.45 7.93 -14.76
CA ASP A 166 24.16 9.28 -15.24
C ASP A 166 24.49 10.36 -14.19
N ASN A 167 24.44 10.02 -12.90
CA ASN A 167 24.63 10.98 -11.80
C ASN A 167 25.91 10.75 -10.99
N CYS A 168 26.70 9.71 -11.30
CA CYS A 168 27.88 9.31 -10.55
C CYS A 168 27.63 9.09 -9.04
N LYS A 169 26.39 8.79 -8.64
CA LYS A 169 25.98 8.57 -7.24
C LYS A 169 24.84 7.57 -7.14
N THR A 170 24.71 6.90 -6.00
CA THR A 170 23.59 5.99 -5.72
C THR A 170 22.31 6.77 -5.44
N ALA A 171 21.16 6.27 -5.88
CA ALA A 171 19.86 6.85 -5.52
C ALA A 171 19.54 6.61 -4.03
N ASN A 172 19.02 7.64 -3.37
CA ASN A 172 18.53 7.55 -1.99
C ASN A 172 17.00 7.51 -1.92
N ILE A 173 16.30 8.01 -2.94
CA ILE A 173 14.84 8.09 -2.98
C ILE A 173 14.37 7.42 -4.27
N LEU A 174 13.37 6.55 -4.14
CA LEU A 174 12.73 5.89 -5.26
C LEU A 174 11.21 5.95 -5.05
N LEU A 175 10.48 6.36 -6.08
CA LEU A 175 9.03 6.49 -6.13
C LEU A 175 8.48 5.40 -7.04
N LEU A 176 7.45 4.70 -6.57
CA LEU A 176 6.76 3.66 -7.31
C LEU A 176 5.36 4.14 -7.69
N GLU A 177 5.08 4.20 -8.99
CA GLU A 177 3.74 4.49 -9.51
C GLU A 177 2.71 3.51 -8.90
N ASN A 178 1.57 4.05 -8.46
CA ASN A 178 0.50 3.28 -7.82
C ASN A 178 0.90 2.46 -6.57
N HIS A 179 1.95 2.86 -5.83
CA HIS A 179 2.39 2.09 -4.66
C HIS A 179 2.88 2.94 -3.48
N GLY A 180 3.98 3.69 -3.65
CA GLY A 180 4.59 4.45 -2.56
C GLY A 180 6.04 4.81 -2.82
N LEU A 181 6.88 4.83 -1.77
CA LEU A 181 8.29 5.22 -1.88
C LEU A 181 9.24 4.34 -1.07
N PHE A 182 10.48 4.27 -1.54
CA PHE A 182 11.64 3.75 -0.83
C PHE A 182 12.60 4.90 -0.53
N VAL A 183 13.10 4.94 0.71
CA VAL A 183 14.19 5.82 1.12
C VAL A 183 15.33 4.99 1.71
N ALA A 184 16.55 5.21 1.21
CA ALA A 184 17.75 4.46 1.56
C ALA A 184 18.89 5.39 2.00
N ALA A 185 19.52 5.06 3.13
CA ALA A 185 20.60 5.85 3.72
C ALA A 185 21.47 5.03 4.69
N ASP A 186 22.64 5.54 5.06
CA ASP A 186 23.57 4.84 5.93
C ASP A 186 23.29 5.06 7.43
N SER A 187 22.36 5.96 7.75
CA SER A 187 21.88 6.20 9.11
C SER A 187 20.37 6.47 9.16
N THR A 188 19.73 6.16 10.29
CA THR A 188 18.30 6.42 10.49
C THR A 188 17.97 7.91 10.58
N ASP A 189 18.91 8.75 11.00
CA ASP A 189 18.75 10.21 10.99
C ASP A 189 18.74 10.77 9.56
N GLU A 190 19.56 10.21 8.67
CA GLU A 190 19.51 10.56 7.25
C GLU A 190 18.24 10.06 6.57
N ILE A 191 17.73 8.86 6.93
CA ILE A 191 16.40 8.42 6.48
C ILE A 191 15.33 9.46 6.85
N LYS A 192 15.34 9.98 8.09
CA LYS A 192 14.38 11.00 8.52
C LYS A 192 14.52 12.29 7.72
N ARG A 193 15.74 12.82 7.57
CA ARG A 193 15.98 14.02 6.76
C ARG A 193 15.50 13.88 5.32
N LEU A 194 15.72 12.73 4.70
CA LEU A 194 15.28 12.46 3.32
C LEU A 194 13.76 12.31 3.22
N MET A 195 13.12 11.66 4.19
CA MET A 195 11.67 11.57 4.26
C MET A 195 11.01 12.93 4.47
N ASP A 196 11.54 13.74 5.39
CA ASP A 196 11.07 15.11 5.63
C ASP A 196 11.24 15.96 4.36
N TYR A 197 12.38 15.85 3.67
CA TYR A 197 12.60 16.49 2.37
C TYR A 197 11.55 16.09 1.33
N VAL A 198 11.21 14.80 1.22
CA VAL A 198 10.16 14.32 0.30
C VAL A 198 8.82 14.93 0.64
N PHE A 199 8.42 14.91 1.93
CA PHE A 199 7.15 15.47 2.37
C PHE A 199 7.06 16.97 2.17
N GLU A 200 8.10 17.72 2.53
CA GLU A 200 8.16 19.17 2.34
C GLU A 200 8.03 19.52 0.85
N LYS A 201 8.80 18.86 -0.02
CA LYS A 201 8.77 19.12 -1.46
C LYS A 201 7.42 18.83 -2.10
N ILE A 202 6.77 17.73 -1.73
CA ILE A 202 5.42 17.44 -2.23
C ILE A 202 4.42 18.44 -1.66
N LYS A 203 4.50 18.77 -0.36
CA LYS A 203 3.61 19.72 0.29
C LYS A 203 3.68 21.12 -0.34
N GLU A 204 4.87 21.58 -0.73
CA GLU A 204 5.06 22.85 -1.47
C GLU A 204 4.34 22.89 -2.82
N ASN A 205 4.03 21.72 -3.40
CA ASN A 205 3.41 21.57 -4.72
C ASN A 205 1.97 21.04 -4.66
N ILE A 206 1.40 20.87 -3.46
CA ILE A 206 -0.01 20.50 -3.29
C ILE A 206 -0.87 21.75 -3.28
N SER A 207 -1.91 21.75 -4.13
CA SER A 207 -2.93 22.80 -4.19
C SER A 207 -4.28 22.36 -3.61
N HIS A 208 -4.47 21.05 -3.38
CA HIS A 208 -5.71 20.47 -2.90
C HIS A 208 -5.49 19.65 -1.62
N TYR A 209 -6.21 19.98 -0.55
CA TYR A 209 -6.15 19.27 0.73
C TYR A 209 -7.52 18.68 1.09
N PRO A 210 -7.56 17.45 1.63
CA PRO A 210 -8.82 16.83 2.04
C PRO A 210 -9.42 17.58 3.23
N ASN A 211 -10.74 17.84 3.17
CA ASN A 211 -11.47 18.47 4.27
C ASN A 211 -12.30 17.44 5.03
N PHE A 212 -11.75 16.90 6.10
CA PHE A 212 -12.45 15.97 6.99
C PHE A 212 -13.23 16.67 8.12
N GLY A 213 -13.62 17.94 7.94
CA GLY A 213 -14.50 18.64 8.86
C GLY A 213 -15.82 17.90 9.06
N THR A 214 -16.37 18.01 10.26
CA THR A 214 -17.63 17.36 10.64
C THR A 214 -18.81 17.97 9.91
N ILE A 215 -19.78 17.13 9.56
CA ILE A 215 -21.07 17.56 9.00
C ILE A 215 -22.17 16.71 9.61
N GLU A 216 -23.34 17.30 9.85
CA GLU A 216 -24.51 16.57 10.33
C GLU A 216 -25.18 15.78 9.20
N THR A 217 -26.00 14.81 9.58
CA THR A 217 -26.81 14.01 8.65
C THR A 217 -28.19 13.82 9.26
N ASP A 218 -29.23 14.06 8.46
CA ASP A 218 -30.63 13.82 8.85
C ASP A 218 -31.08 12.38 8.55
N ALA A 219 -30.19 11.57 7.97
CA ALA A 219 -30.49 10.18 7.61
C ALA A 219 -30.56 9.29 8.85
N ASP A 220 -31.46 8.31 8.84
CA ASP A 220 -31.55 7.26 9.87
C ASP A 220 -30.40 6.26 9.73
N ILE A 221 -29.26 6.59 10.35
CA ILE A 221 -28.03 5.80 10.26
C ILE A 221 -28.19 4.41 10.89
N ASP A 222 -29.02 4.27 11.92
CA ASP A 222 -29.27 2.98 12.57
C ASP A 222 -30.05 2.05 11.64
N TYR A 223 -31.10 2.56 10.99
CA TYR A 223 -31.83 1.80 9.96
C TYR A 223 -30.92 1.40 8.80
N ILE A 224 -30.14 2.33 8.26
CA ILE A 224 -29.26 2.08 7.10
C ILE A 224 -28.17 1.06 7.47
N SER A 225 -27.53 1.23 8.62
CA SER A 225 -26.48 0.32 9.09
C SER A 225 -27.04 -1.08 9.35
N GLY A 226 -28.25 -1.18 9.94
CA GLY A 226 -28.94 -2.45 10.14
C GLY A 226 -29.29 -3.14 8.82
N LYS A 227 -29.76 -2.38 7.82
CA LYS A 227 -30.03 -2.93 6.49
C LYS A 227 -28.77 -3.43 5.80
N ILE A 228 -27.69 -2.64 5.83
CA ILE A 228 -26.37 -3.04 5.32
C ILE A 228 -25.89 -4.34 5.98
N ALA A 229 -25.95 -4.41 7.31
CA ALA A 229 -25.50 -5.57 8.06
C ALA A 229 -26.26 -6.85 7.68
N ASN A 230 -27.59 -6.76 7.57
CA ASN A 230 -28.46 -7.88 7.22
C ASN A 230 -28.29 -8.36 5.76
N THR A 231 -27.96 -7.45 4.83
CA THR A 231 -27.78 -7.82 3.41
C THR A 231 -26.39 -8.41 3.12
N ILE A 232 -25.34 -7.93 3.80
CA ILE A 232 -23.96 -8.34 3.51
C ILE A 232 -23.61 -9.71 4.11
N SER A 233 -24.14 -10.03 5.29
CA SER A 233 -23.67 -11.18 6.06
C SER A 233 -24.81 -11.88 6.80
N ASP A 234 -24.87 -13.20 6.68
CA ASP A 234 -25.76 -14.07 7.48
C ASP A 234 -25.31 -14.20 8.95
N ARG A 235 -24.14 -13.63 9.28
CA ARG A 235 -23.55 -13.58 10.63
C ARG A 235 -23.43 -12.13 11.09
N THR A 236 -23.29 -11.94 12.40
CA THR A 236 -22.98 -10.62 12.98
C THR A 236 -21.76 -10.01 12.30
N CYS A 237 -21.92 -8.80 11.75
CA CYS A 237 -20.84 -7.99 11.21
C CYS A 237 -20.82 -6.61 11.90
N LYS A 238 -19.78 -5.82 11.65
CA LYS A 238 -19.65 -4.44 12.11
C LYS A 238 -19.75 -3.49 10.93
N VAL A 239 -20.54 -2.44 11.11
CA VAL A 239 -20.76 -1.38 10.13
C VAL A 239 -20.41 -0.05 10.78
N ILE A 240 -19.52 0.72 10.16
CA ILE A 240 -19.09 2.03 10.64
C ILE A 240 -19.47 3.07 9.59
N HIS A 241 -20.28 4.04 9.99
CA HIS A 241 -20.63 5.18 9.14
C HIS A 241 -19.48 6.19 9.07
N LEU A 242 -19.17 6.64 7.85
CA LEU A 242 -18.22 7.68 7.54
C LEU A 242 -19.00 8.88 7.01
N ASN A 243 -18.98 9.97 7.78
CA ASN A 243 -19.57 11.23 7.41
C ASN A 243 -18.68 12.39 7.79
N ASN A 244 -18.23 13.12 6.77
CA ASN A 244 -17.48 14.37 6.88
C ASN A 244 -17.65 15.13 5.56
N ILE A 245 -17.20 16.38 5.51
CA ILE A 245 -17.37 17.26 4.34
C ILE A 245 -16.83 16.60 3.06
N GLN A 246 -15.64 15.99 3.09
CA GLN A 246 -15.04 15.35 1.93
C GLN A 246 -15.82 14.11 1.45
N ILE A 247 -16.24 13.24 2.38
CA ILE A 247 -17.03 12.05 2.05
C ILE A 247 -18.39 12.44 1.51
N LYS A 248 -19.06 13.43 2.12
CA LYS A 248 -20.37 13.91 1.67
C LYS A 248 -20.32 14.39 0.22
N ALA A 249 -19.28 15.14 -0.14
CA ALA A 249 -19.06 15.60 -1.51
C ALA A 249 -18.82 14.44 -2.48
N LEU A 250 -18.00 13.45 -2.09
CA LEU A 250 -17.75 12.26 -2.92
C LEU A 250 -18.98 11.38 -3.09
N THR A 251 -19.88 11.36 -2.12
CA THR A 251 -21.12 10.58 -2.16
C THR A 251 -22.33 11.42 -2.58
N GLU A 252 -22.14 12.57 -3.23
CA GLU A 252 -23.28 13.35 -3.75
C GLU A 252 -23.99 12.60 -4.88
N ASN A 253 -23.22 12.00 -5.78
CA ASN A 253 -23.71 11.24 -6.93
C ASN A 253 -22.61 10.29 -7.44
N LYS A 254 -22.97 9.39 -8.35
CA LYS A 254 -22.06 8.40 -8.94
C LYS A 254 -20.84 9.03 -9.65
N GLN A 255 -21.00 10.21 -10.23
CA GLN A 255 -19.92 10.90 -10.94
C GLN A 255 -18.86 11.44 -9.96
N ALA A 256 -19.28 12.04 -8.84
CA ALA A 256 -18.36 12.47 -7.79
C ALA A 256 -17.64 11.27 -7.15
N PHE A 257 -18.35 10.15 -6.98
CA PHE A 257 -17.79 8.93 -6.40
C PHE A 257 -16.76 8.24 -7.29
N ALA A 258 -16.75 8.54 -8.60
CA ALA A 258 -15.80 7.96 -9.54
C ALA A 258 -14.33 8.26 -9.19
N ASP A 259 -14.06 9.32 -8.42
CA ASP A 259 -12.71 9.66 -7.93
C ASP A 259 -12.15 8.63 -6.93
N VAL A 260 -12.99 7.77 -6.35
CA VAL A 260 -12.62 6.78 -5.32
C VAL A 260 -13.25 5.40 -5.54
N ASN A 261 -13.74 5.11 -6.74
CA ASN A 261 -14.48 3.87 -7.02
C ASN A 261 -13.59 2.64 -7.32
N TYR A 262 -12.28 2.79 -7.27
CA TYR A 262 -11.32 1.73 -7.58
C TYR A 262 -10.01 1.85 -6.77
N ALA A 263 -9.15 0.84 -6.87
CA ALA A 263 -7.91 0.75 -6.08
C ALA A 263 -6.80 1.66 -6.60
N PHE A 264 -6.23 2.47 -5.71
CA PHE A 264 -5.00 3.23 -6.02
C PHE A 264 -3.73 2.42 -5.82
N THR A 265 -3.67 1.52 -4.82
CA THR A 265 -2.43 0.80 -4.45
C THR A 265 -2.70 -0.65 -4.01
N PRO A 266 -1.67 -1.52 -3.93
CA PRO A 266 -1.82 -2.89 -3.45
C PRO A 266 -2.38 -2.98 -2.03
N ASP A 267 -2.01 -2.08 -1.11
CA ASP A 267 -2.51 -2.10 0.27
C ASP A 267 -4.02 -1.92 0.36
N HIS A 268 -4.57 -1.10 -0.54
CA HIS A 268 -5.99 -1.01 -0.74
C HIS A 268 -6.52 -2.44 -1.09
N MET A 269 -6.01 -3.09 -2.14
CA MET A 269 -6.48 -4.41 -2.60
C MET A 269 -6.61 -5.48 -1.51
N VAL A 270 -5.69 -5.49 -0.55
CA VAL A 270 -5.60 -6.50 0.51
C VAL A 270 -6.84 -6.50 1.40
N TYR A 271 -7.21 -5.32 1.89
CA TYR A 271 -8.13 -5.19 3.02
C TYR A 271 -9.50 -4.59 2.63
N TYR A 272 -9.60 -3.79 1.56
CA TYR A 272 -10.88 -3.24 1.08
C TYR A 272 -11.35 -3.84 -0.27
N LYS A 273 -10.58 -4.78 -0.86
CA LYS A 273 -10.76 -5.35 -2.22
C LYS A 273 -10.46 -4.30 -3.31
N HIS A 274 -11.02 -4.37 -4.52
CA HIS A 274 -10.66 -3.44 -5.61
C HIS A 274 -11.69 -2.35 -5.91
N THR A 275 -12.94 -2.48 -5.44
CA THR A 275 -14.01 -1.56 -5.83
C THR A 275 -15.04 -1.41 -4.71
N PRO A 276 -15.35 -0.17 -4.28
CA PRO A 276 -16.50 0.11 -3.42
C PRO A 276 -17.83 -0.02 -4.17
N LEU A 277 -18.91 -0.30 -3.44
CA LEU A 277 -20.27 -0.24 -4.00
C LEU A 277 -20.87 1.15 -3.79
N PHE A 278 -21.41 1.76 -4.85
CA PHE A 278 -22.18 3.00 -4.77
C PHE A 278 -23.67 2.72 -4.99
N LEU A 279 -24.53 3.32 -4.17
CA LEU A 279 -25.98 3.22 -4.23
C LEU A 279 -26.60 4.61 -4.35
N ASP A 280 -27.49 4.81 -5.32
CA ASP A 280 -28.32 6.02 -5.40
C ASP A 280 -29.35 6.04 -4.25
N ASN A 281 -29.85 4.88 -3.85
CA ASN A 281 -30.75 4.72 -2.71
C ASN A 281 -30.46 3.42 -1.95
N ILE A 282 -30.59 3.47 -0.62
CA ILE A 282 -30.46 2.28 0.24
C ILE A 282 -31.53 1.22 -0.03
N SER A 283 -32.64 1.56 -0.70
CA SER A 283 -33.64 0.60 -1.18
C SER A 283 -33.03 -0.49 -2.06
N ASP A 284 -32.00 -0.16 -2.84
CA ASP A 284 -31.50 -1.00 -3.92
C ASP A 284 -30.44 -2.01 -3.46
N ILE A 285 -30.02 -1.93 -2.19
CA ILE A 285 -28.90 -2.69 -1.63
C ILE A 285 -28.99 -4.20 -1.86
N ASP A 286 -30.18 -4.80 -1.75
CA ASP A 286 -30.34 -6.25 -1.86
C ASP A 286 -30.00 -6.74 -3.27
N LEU A 287 -30.47 -6.04 -4.31
CA LEU A 287 -30.14 -6.35 -5.70
C LEU A 287 -28.68 -6.00 -5.99
N SER A 288 -28.21 -4.83 -5.56
CA SER A 288 -26.85 -4.36 -5.83
C SER A 288 -25.78 -5.24 -5.19
N VAL A 289 -25.95 -5.68 -3.94
CA VAL A 289 -25.01 -6.58 -3.26
C VAL A 289 -25.04 -7.97 -3.92
N LYS A 290 -26.21 -8.46 -4.34
CA LYS A 290 -26.32 -9.72 -5.08
C LYS A 290 -25.53 -9.64 -6.40
N THR A 291 -25.79 -8.64 -7.24
CA THR A 291 -25.08 -8.44 -8.52
C THR A 291 -23.57 -8.23 -8.30
N TYR A 292 -23.20 -7.49 -7.27
CA TYR A 292 -21.80 -7.30 -6.88
C TYR A 292 -21.12 -8.64 -6.57
N LYS A 293 -21.76 -9.49 -5.76
CA LYS A 293 -21.23 -10.81 -5.40
C LYS A 293 -21.15 -11.75 -6.60
N GLU A 294 -22.12 -11.72 -7.50
CA GLU A 294 -22.10 -12.49 -8.76
C GLU A 294 -20.95 -12.05 -9.68
N THR A 295 -20.66 -10.74 -9.71
CA THR A 295 -19.61 -10.16 -10.56
C THR A 295 -18.20 -10.42 -10.01
N PHE A 296 -18.00 -10.19 -8.72
CA PHE A 296 -16.67 -10.16 -8.11
C PHE A 296 -16.35 -11.37 -7.23
N GLY A 297 -17.34 -12.19 -6.88
CA GLY A 297 -17.18 -13.38 -6.03
C GLY A 297 -17.06 -13.10 -4.53
N PHE A 298 -17.22 -11.84 -4.09
CA PHE A 298 -17.16 -11.42 -2.69
C PHE A 298 -18.14 -10.26 -2.43
N THR A 299 -18.38 -9.94 -1.15
CA THR A 299 -19.25 -8.80 -0.75
C THR A 299 -18.45 -7.50 -0.59
N PRO A 300 -19.06 -6.32 -0.82
CA PRO A 300 -18.37 -5.05 -0.74
C PRO A 300 -17.96 -4.72 0.71
N LYS A 301 -16.76 -4.17 0.88
CA LYS A 301 -16.24 -3.69 2.17
C LYS A 301 -16.59 -2.24 2.44
N ILE A 302 -16.83 -1.46 1.39
CA ILE A 302 -17.28 -0.08 1.44
C ILE A 302 -18.57 0.04 0.64
N ILE A 303 -19.62 0.58 1.26
CA ILE A 303 -20.86 0.94 0.58
C ILE A 303 -21.07 2.44 0.75
N ALA A 304 -21.10 3.18 -0.36
CA ALA A 304 -21.50 4.58 -0.41
C ALA A 304 -22.98 4.70 -0.77
N VAL A 305 -23.69 5.58 -0.07
CA VAL A 305 -25.10 5.88 -0.31
C VAL A 305 -25.23 7.37 -0.62
N ALA A 306 -25.85 7.68 -1.76
CA ALA A 306 -25.99 9.05 -2.23
C ALA A 306 -26.64 9.95 -1.16
N GLY A 307 -25.99 11.08 -0.87
CA GLY A 307 -26.48 12.04 0.11
C GLY A 307 -26.42 11.57 1.58
N VAL A 308 -25.90 10.38 1.91
CA VAL A 308 -25.79 9.88 3.30
C VAL A 308 -24.33 9.77 3.75
N GLY A 309 -23.44 9.39 2.84
CA GLY A 309 -22.03 9.13 3.15
C GLY A 309 -21.63 7.71 2.79
N ALA A 310 -20.57 7.21 3.41
CA ALA A 310 -20.04 5.87 3.17
C ALA A 310 -20.09 5.01 4.43
N PHE A 311 -20.08 3.70 4.26
CA PHE A 311 -20.15 2.71 5.32
C PHE A 311 -19.04 1.69 5.12
N ALA A 312 -18.19 1.54 6.13
CA ALA A 312 -17.17 0.50 6.18
C ALA A 312 -17.71 -0.73 6.89
N VAL A 313 -17.50 -1.91 6.31
CA VAL A 313 -18.08 -3.17 6.77
C VAL A 313 -16.97 -4.18 7.04
N GLY A 314 -17.01 -4.80 8.21
CA GLY A 314 -16.06 -5.82 8.64
C GLY A 314 -16.72 -6.99 9.37
N ASN A 315 -16.04 -8.13 9.41
CA ASN A 315 -16.47 -9.30 10.17
C ASN A 315 -16.44 -9.02 11.69
N ASP A 316 -15.53 -8.15 12.12
CA ASP A 316 -15.41 -7.63 13.47
C ASP A 316 -15.05 -6.13 13.45
N GLU A 317 -14.86 -5.56 14.64
CA GLU A 317 -14.55 -4.13 14.81
C GLU A 317 -13.23 -3.75 14.14
N LYS A 318 -12.20 -4.59 14.28
CA LYS A 318 -10.85 -4.31 13.77
C LYS A 318 -10.83 -4.33 12.25
N ASP A 319 -11.50 -5.30 11.63
CA ASP A 319 -11.69 -5.38 10.19
C ASP A 319 -12.46 -4.16 9.64
N ALA A 320 -13.55 -3.74 10.31
CA ALA A 320 -14.31 -2.56 9.91
C ALA A 320 -13.49 -1.25 10.04
N GLN A 321 -12.72 -1.09 11.12
CA GLN A 321 -11.82 0.06 11.30
C GLN A 321 -10.70 0.07 10.25
N THR A 322 -10.18 -1.10 9.87
CA THR A 322 -9.17 -1.24 8.81
C THR A 322 -9.74 -0.81 7.45
N ALA A 323 -10.95 -1.27 7.11
CA ALA A 323 -11.65 -0.86 5.88
C ALA A 323 -11.90 0.66 5.87
N LYS A 324 -12.35 1.22 6.99
CA LYS A 324 -12.52 2.68 7.16
C LYS A 324 -11.22 3.44 6.92
N ALA A 325 -10.13 3.02 7.55
CA ALA A 325 -8.84 3.70 7.45
C ALA A 325 -8.33 3.74 6.00
N LEU A 326 -8.42 2.63 5.27
CA LEU A 326 -8.00 2.54 3.88
C LEU A 326 -8.92 3.29 2.92
N PHE A 327 -10.22 3.35 3.20
CA PHE A 327 -11.10 4.18 2.39
C PHE A 327 -10.80 5.68 2.59
N LEU A 328 -10.51 6.11 3.81
CA LEU A 328 -10.04 7.47 4.07
C LEU A 328 -8.69 7.76 3.41
N ASP A 329 -7.80 6.76 3.31
CA ASP A 329 -6.54 6.87 2.56
C ASP A 329 -6.78 7.08 1.06
N ALA A 330 -7.64 6.26 0.45
CA ALA A 330 -8.03 6.42 -0.95
C ALA A 330 -8.64 7.80 -1.22
N VAL A 331 -9.42 8.33 -0.28
CA VAL A 331 -9.99 9.69 -0.33
C VAL A 331 -8.90 10.76 -0.22
N LYS A 332 -7.90 10.59 0.66
CA LYS A 332 -6.75 11.51 0.73
C LYS A 332 -5.99 11.50 -0.60
N ILE A 333 -5.69 10.33 -1.15
CA ILE A 333 -4.98 10.17 -2.42
C ILE A 333 -5.74 10.85 -3.55
N SER A 334 -7.06 10.61 -3.67
CA SER A 334 -7.86 11.19 -4.76
C SER A 334 -7.90 12.72 -4.69
N VAL A 335 -7.89 13.31 -3.48
CA VAL A 335 -7.82 14.76 -3.30
C VAL A 335 -6.43 15.30 -3.62
N TYR A 336 -5.36 14.72 -3.06
CA TYR A 336 -4.00 15.17 -3.33
C TYR A 336 -3.63 15.07 -4.81
N ALA A 337 -4.08 13.99 -5.47
CA ALA A 337 -3.85 13.75 -6.90
C ALA A 337 -4.43 14.84 -7.80
N LYS A 338 -5.45 15.60 -7.36
CA LYS A 338 -5.97 16.76 -8.12
C LYS A 338 -4.91 17.83 -8.34
N SER A 339 -3.87 17.89 -7.48
CA SER A 339 -2.72 18.78 -7.65
C SER A 339 -1.81 18.37 -8.81
N PHE A 340 -1.91 17.14 -9.31
CA PHE A 340 -0.99 16.54 -10.28
C PHE A 340 -1.73 15.88 -11.47
N GLY A 341 -2.83 16.49 -11.93
CA GLY A 341 -3.60 16.02 -13.09
C GLY A 341 -4.72 15.01 -12.77
N GLY A 342 -4.99 14.76 -11.49
CA GLY A 342 -6.05 13.87 -11.01
C GLY A 342 -5.61 12.42 -10.83
N GLY A 343 -6.45 11.65 -10.12
CA GLY A 343 -6.16 10.27 -9.77
C GLY A 343 -6.05 9.31 -10.96
N ARG A 344 -5.10 8.39 -10.86
CA ARG A 344 -4.90 7.22 -11.71
C ARG A 344 -4.98 5.98 -10.82
N PHE A 345 -6.02 5.18 -11.02
CA PHE A 345 -6.13 3.89 -10.36
C PHE A 345 -5.14 2.87 -10.94
N MET A 346 -4.92 1.78 -10.21
CA MET A 346 -4.18 0.64 -10.74
C MET A 346 -4.89 0.07 -11.97
N PRO A 347 -4.14 -0.35 -13.00
CA PRO A 347 -4.72 -0.98 -14.17
C PRO A 347 -5.28 -2.37 -13.84
N ASP A 348 -6.32 -2.80 -14.57
CA ASP A 348 -7.03 -4.06 -14.32
C ASP A 348 -6.12 -5.29 -14.35
N TRP A 349 -5.10 -5.30 -15.21
CA TRP A 349 -4.14 -6.41 -15.26
C TRP A 349 -3.39 -6.56 -13.93
N LEU A 350 -3.06 -5.45 -13.25
CA LEU A 350 -2.36 -5.44 -11.98
C LEU A 350 -3.29 -5.86 -10.84
N VAL A 351 -4.55 -5.39 -10.87
CA VAL A 351 -5.58 -5.84 -9.93
C VAL A 351 -5.82 -7.35 -10.03
N ASN A 352 -5.96 -7.86 -11.26
CA ASN A 352 -6.12 -9.28 -11.53
C ASN A 352 -4.90 -10.09 -11.12
N TYR A 353 -3.70 -9.54 -11.31
CA TYR A 353 -2.46 -10.14 -10.83
C TYR A 353 -2.47 -10.28 -9.30
N ILE A 354 -2.66 -9.18 -8.58
CA ILE A 354 -2.58 -9.15 -7.11
C ILE A 354 -3.63 -10.06 -6.47
N ASN A 355 -4.83 -10.15 -7.06
CA ASN A 355 -5.87 -11.04 -6.56
C ASN A 355 -5.50 -12.53 -6.61
N ASN A 356 -4.64 -12.93 -7.55
CA ASN A 356 -4.21 -14.31 -7.74
C ASN A 356 -2.77 -14.56 -7.26
N TRP A 357 -2.12 -13.56 -6.67
CA TRP A 357 -0.74 -13.66 -6.22
C TRP A 357 -0.66 -14.36 -4.85
N GLU A 358 0.16 -15.42 -4.76
CA GLU A 358 0.28 -16.25 -3.54
C GLU A 358 0.75 -15.43 -2.33
N ALA A 359 1.68 -14.50 -2.54
CA ALA A 359 2.18 -13.61 -1.50
C ALA A 359 1.06 -12.80 -0.84
N GLU A 360 0.12 -12.31 -1.63
CA GLU A 360 -0.99 -11.51 -1.14
C GLU A 360 -2.09 -12.39 -0.51
N THR A 361 -2.27 -13.59 -1.03
CA THR A 361 -3.13 -14.62 -0.40
C THR A 361 -2.64 -14.95 1.02
N TYR A 362 -1.33 -15.07 1.21
CA TYR A 362 -0.73 -15.28 2.53
C TYR A 362 -0.98 -14.10 3.48
N ARG A 363 -0.79 -12.85 3.03
CA ARG A 363 -1.04 -11.65 3.85
C ARG A 363 -2.50 -11.55 4.31
N LYS A 364 -3.45 -11.81 3.41
CA LYS A 364 -4.89 -11.87 3.74
C LYS A 364 -5.17 -12.90 4.84
N GLY A 365 -4.62 -14.11 4.71
CA GLY A 365 -4.81 -15.18 5.70
C GLY A 365 -4.20 -14.89 7.07
N VAL A 366 -3.12 -14.11 7.17
CA VAL A 366 -2.56 -13.66 8.46
C VAL A 366 -3.41 -12.56 9.09
N GLY A 367 -4.01 -11.68 8.27
CA GLY A 367 -4.92 -10.62 8.73
C GLY A 367 -6.22 -11.16 9.33
N GLU A 368 -6.75 -12.26 8.78
CA GLU A 368 -8.00 -12.89 9.22
C GLU A 368 -7.86 -13.74 10.50
N ASN A 369 -6.65 -14.18 10.85
CA ASN A 369 -6.37 -15.06 12.00
C ASN A 369 -5.91 -14.32 13.28
N LYS A 370 -6.07 -12.99 13.35
CA LYS A 370 -5.72 -12.16 14.51
C LYS A 370 -6.85 -11.20 14.84
#